data_AF-A0A7Y9XP79-F1
#
_entry.id   AF-A0A7Y9XP79-F1
#
_cell.length_a   1.000
_cell.length_b   1.000
_cell.length_c   1.000
_cell.angle_alpha   90.00
_cell.angle_beta   90.00
_cell.angle_gamma   90.00
#
_symmetry.space_group_name_H-M   'P 1'
#
loop_
_entity.id
_entity.type
_entity.pdbx_description
1 polymer ?
#
loop_
_entity_poly.entity_id
_entity_poly.type
_entity_poly.pdbx_seq_one_letter_code
_entity_poly.pdbx_strand_id
1 'polypeptide(L)' 'MTAHPISLTDEDLPMPSPSEDAGGKRRERRLFLFLVIFLFPLLSVTLVGAYGFTVWFLQMLFGPPGPPN' A
#
# COMPACT_ATOMS: atom_id res chain seq x y z
N MET A 1 18.63 -32.87 -57.93
CA MET A 1 17.38 -32.56 -57.20
C MET A 1 17.66 -32.79 -55.72
N THR A 2 18.24 -31.79 -55.08
CA THR A 2 18.61 -31.80 -53.65
C THR A 2 17.42 -31.25 -52.88
N ALA A 3 16.85 -32.04 -51.98
CA ALA A 3 15.89 -31.54 -51.02
C ALA A 3 16.63 -30.52 -50.13
N HIS A 4 16.33 -29.23 -50.29
CA HIS A 4 16.70 -28.24 -49.29
C HIS A 4 15.77 -28.45 -48.08
N PRO A 5 16.27 -28.87 -46.91
CA PRO A 5 15.46 -28.91 -45.70
C PRO A 5 15.08 -27.47 -45.34
N ILE A 6 13.79 -27.18 -45.37
CA ILE A 6 13.19 -25.94 -44.89
C ILE A 6 13.38 -25.92 -43.37
N SER A 7 14.49 -25.34 -42.91
CA SER A 7 14.71 -24.93 -41.52
C SER A 7 14.09 -23.54 -41.32
N LEU A 8 12.78 -23.44 -41.54
CA LEU A 8 12.04 -22.19 -41.37
C LEU A 8 11.57 -22.11 -39.91
N THR A 9 12.28 -21.28 -39.14
CA THR A 9 11.81 -20.49 -38.00
C THR A 9 11.36 -21.21 -36.72
N ASP A 10 12.32 -21.79 -35.99
CA ASP A 10 12.29 -21.77 -34.51
C ASP A 10 12.95 -20.48 -33.95
N GLU A 11 13.59 -19.71 -34.84
CA GLU A 11 14.31 -18.44 -34.59
C GLU A 11 13.40 -17.20 -34.63
N ASP A 12 12.09 -17.36 -34.47
CA ASP A 12 11.12 -16.24 -34.40
C ASP A 12 10.20 -16.34 -33.17
N LEU A 13 10.58 -17.16 -32.18
CA LEU A 13 9.87 -17.17 -30.90
C LEU A 13 10.46 -16.06 -30.01
N PRO A 14 9.68 -15.02 -29.66
CA PRO A 14 10.10 -14.05 -28.66
C PRO A 14 10.28 -14.81 -27.34
N MET A 15 11.54 -15.02 -26.97
CA MET A 15 11.89 -15.66 -25.71
C MET A 15 11.34 -14.81 -24.56
N PRO A 16 10.47 -15.35 -23.69
CA PRO A 16 10.03 -14.61 -22.52
C PRO A 16 11.25 -14.33 -21.65
N SER A 17 11.59 -13.05 -21.51
CA SER A 17 12.70 -12.64 -20.66
C SER A 17 12.33 -12.97 -19.20
N PRO A 18 13.15 -13.73 -18.45
CA PRO A 18 12.84 -14.06 -17.06
C PRO A 18 13.09 -12.90 -16.08
N SER A 19 13.14 -11.64 -16.56
CA SER A 19 13.67 -10.50 -15.81
C SER A 19 12.61 -9.58 -15.17
N GLU A 20 11.33 -9.75 -15.46
CA GLU A 20 10.28 -8.82 -14.97
C GLU A 20 9.78 -9.09 -13.54
N ASP A 21 10.17 -10.20 -12.91
CA ASP A 21 9.49 -10.65 -11.67
C ASP A 21 10.21 -10.28 -10.36
N ALA A 22 11.46 -9.80 -10.42
CA ALA A 22 12.21 -9.42 -9.22
C ALA A 22 11.85 -8.02 -8.68
N GLY A 23 11.33 -7.13 -9.54
CA GLY A 23 11.00 -5.75 -9.21
C GLY A 23 9.66 -5.59 -8.47
N GLY A 24 8.65 -6.40 -8.82
CA GLY A 24 7.29 -6.31 -8.28
C GLY A 24 7.22 -6.56 -6.78
N LYS A 25 7.75 -7.71 -6.32
CA LYS A 25 7.75 -8.10 -4.89
C LYS A 25 8.42 -7.08 -3.97
N ARG A 26 9.51 -6.42 -4.40
CA ARG A 26 10.19 -5.38 -3.60
C ARG A 26 9.42 -4.05 -3.57
N ARG A 27 8.67 -3.74 -4.61
CA ARG A 27 7.85 -2.53 -4.71
C ARG A 27 6.59 -2.66 -3.85
N GLU A 28 5.92 -3.80 -3.91
CA GLU A 28 4.74 -4.12 -3.09
C GLU A 28 5.04 -4.02 -1.59
N ARG A 29 6.14 -4.61 -1.12
CA ARG A 29 6.54 -4.53 0.30
C ARG A 29 6.84 -3.11 0.75
N ARG A 30 7.39 -2.27 -0.14
CA ARG A 30 7.66 -0.85 0.16
C ARG A 30 6.38 -0.04 0.27
N LEU A 31 5.42 -0.29 -0.62
CA LEU A 31 4.09 0.32 -0.56
C LEU A 31 3.34 -0.10 0.70
N PHE A 32 3.41 -1.38 1.07
CA PHE A 32 2.82 -1.87 2.31
C PHE A 32 3.44 -1.20 3.55
N LEU A 33 4.77 -1.14 3.61
CA LEU A 33 5.47 -0.50 4.73
C LEU A 33 5.18 1.01 4.81
N PHE A 34 5.15 1.68 3.65
CA PHE A 34 4.74 3.09 3.56
C PHE A 34 3.31 3.25 4.08
N LEU A 35 2.37 2.45 3.58
CA LEU A 35 0.98 2.51 4.04
C LEU A 35 0.91 2.28 5.55
N VAL A 36 1.58 1.27 6.11
CA VAL A 36 1.55 1.05 7.56
C VAL A 36 2.15 2.24 8.34
N ILE A 37 3.32 2.75 7.93
CA ILE A 37 3.98 3.86 8.65
C ILE A 37 3.22 5.18 8.52
N PHE A 38 2.44 5.39 7.47
CA PHE A 38 1.66 6.62 7.31
C PHE A 38 0.20 6.46 7.76
N LEU A 39 -0.46 5.39 7.35
CA LEU A 39 -1.85 5.10 7.65
C LEU A 39 -2.07 4.89 9.15
N PHE A 40 -1.28 4.05 9.83
CA PHE A 40 -1.51 3.80 11.27
C PHE A 40 -1.35 5.07 12.11
N PRO A 41 -0.28 5.87 11.96
CA PRO A 41 -0.15 7.12 12.70
C PRO A 41 -1.24 8.13 12.34
N LEU A 42 -1.61 8.25 11.06
CA LEU A 42 -2.71 9.12 10.64
C LEU A 42 -4.04 8.69 11.27
N LEU A 43 -4.32 7.38 11.30
CA LEU A 43 -5.50 6.81 11.95
C LEU A 43 -5.48 7.11 13.45
N SER A 44 -4.33 6.93 14.10
CA SER A 44 -4.14 7.20 15.53
C SER A 44 -4.45 8.66 15.86
N VAL A 45 -3.87 9.61 15.13
CA VAL A 45 -4.13 11.04 15.32
C VAL A 45 -5.59 11.39 15.06
N THR A 46 -6.19 10.81 14.02
CA THR A 46 -7.60 11.04 13.69
C THR A 46 -8.52 10.52 14.79
N LEU A 47 -8.29 9.29 15.28
CA LEU A 47 -9.13 8.68 16.32
C LEU A 47 -8.97 9.38 17.66
N VAL A 48 -7.74 9.60 18.12
CA VAL A 48 -7.47 10.27 19.39
C VAL A 48 -7.89 11.73 19.33
N GLY A 49 -7.58 12.42 18.23
CA GLY A 49 -7.96 13.80 18.00
C GLY A 49 -9.48 13.97 17.92
N ALA A 50 -10.17 13.13 17.14
CA ALA A 50 -11.62 13.14 17.06
C ALA A 50 -12.24 12.81 18.42
N TYR A 51 -11.74 11.81 19.14
CA TYR A 51 -12.27 11.46 20.47
C TYR A 51 -12.09 12.60 21.47
N GLY A 52 -10.88 13.17 21.58
CA GLY A 52 -10.62 14.31 22.46
C GLY A 52 -11.44 15.54 22.07
N PHE A 53 -11.56 15.82 20.77
CA PHE A 53 -12.39 16.90 20.24
C PHE A 53 -13.87 16.67 20.54
N THR A 54 -14.39 15.45 20.36
CA THR A 54 -15.76 15.10 20.70
C THR A 54 -16.03 15.29 22.17
N VAL A 55 -15.16 14.78 23.05
CA VAL A 55 -15.29 14.98 24.50
C VAL A 55 -15.27 16.47 24.84
N TRP A 56 -14.29 17.22 24.35
CA TRP A 56 -14.20 18.67 24.56
C TRP A 56 -15.42 19.43 24.03
N PHE A 57 -15.91 19.07 22.85
CA PHE A 57 -17.11 19.67 22.25
C PHE A 57 -18.36 19.35 23.06
N LEU A 58 -18.49 18.11 23.54
CA LEU A 58 -19.56 17.72 24.45
C LEU A 58 -19.47 18.49 25.78
N GLN A 59 -18.28 18.77 26.29
CA GLN A 59 -18.08 19.63 27.47
C GLN A 59 -18.55 21.07 27.21
N MET A 60 -18.36 21.61 25.99
CA MET A 60 -18.88 22.93 25.61
C MET A 60 -20.42 22.95 25.64
N LEU A 61 -21.07 21.84 25.27
CA LEU A 61 -22.52 21.75 25.15
C LEU A 61 -23.22 21.41 26.48
N PHE A 62 -22.63 20.50 27.28
CA PHE A 62 -23.21 19.97 28.52
C PHE A 62 -22.57 20.53 29.80
N GLY A 63 -21.55 21.37 29.68
CA GLY A 63 -20.82 21.96 30.79
C GLY A 63 -19.54 21.18 31.17
N PRO A 64 -18.56 21.82 31.83
CA PRO A 64 -17.29 21.19 32.18
C PRO A 64 -17.46 20.04 33.20
N PRO A 65 -16.66 18.97 33.11
CA PRO A 65 -16.62 17.95 34.15
C PRO A 65 -16.12 18.57 35.45
N GLY A 66 -16.89 18.42 36.53
CA GLY A 66 -16.71 19.17 37.77
C GLY A 66 -15.39 18.87 38.51
N PRO A 67 -14.93 19.80 39.38
CA PRO A 67 -13.70 19.64 40.15
C PRO A 67 -13.78 18.44 41.11
N PRO A 68 -12.70 17.64 41.24
CA PRO A 68 -12.67 16.51 42.17
C PRO A 68 -12.59 17.00 43.62
N ASN A 69 -13.38 16.36 44.48
CA ASN A 69 -13.44 16.51 45.94
C ASN A 69 -12.27 15.83 46.66
#